data_AF-A0A0F8Y951-F1
#
_entry.id   AF-A0A0F8Y951-F1
#
_cell.length_a   1.000
_cell.length_b   1.000
_cell.length_c   1.000
_cell.angle_alpha   90.00
_cell.angle_beta   90.00
_cell.angle_gamma   90.00
#
_symmetry.space_group_name_H-M   'P 1'
#
loop_
_entity.id
_entity.type
_entity.pdbx_description
1 polymer ?
#
loop_
_entity_poly.entity_id
_entity_poly.type
_entity_poly.pdbx_seq_one_letter_code
_entity_poly.pdbx_strand_id
1 'polypeptide(L)' 'MKAIDNWRKRHRNATSFWLHMIGIPACFLIAPVLLILRMWWVGIAMFIGGYALQFIGHLVEGNRSGEEVYLRKLLGKKR' A
#
# COMPACT_ATOMS: atom_id res chain seq x y z
N MET A 1 -16.43 8.72 -8.17
CA MET A 1 -15.98 7.43 -7.57
C MET A 1 -14.97 6.63 -8.42
N LYS A 2 -14.51 7.11 -9.58
CA LYS A 2 -13.59 6.38 -10.48
C LYS A 2 -12.34 5.79 -9.82
N ALA A 3 -11.76 6.46 -8.83
CA ALA A 3 -10.58 5.97 -8.12
C ALA A 3 -10.85 4.68 -7.33
N ILE A 4 -11.96 4.63 -6.58
CA ILE A 4 -12.37 3.45 -5.81
C ILE A 4 -12.74 2.31 -6.75
N ASP A 5 -13.44 2.61 -7.85
CA ASP A 5 -13.81 1.59 -8.84
C ASP A 5 -12.58 0.96 -9.49
N ASN A 6 -11.59 1.79 -9.86
CA ASN A 6 -10.32 1.32 -10.41
C ASN A 6 -9.50 0.54 -9.39
N TRP A 7 -9.53 0.97 -8.12
CA TRP A 7 -8.88 0.24 -7.04
C TRP A 7 -9.53 -1.14 -6.85
N ARG A 8 -10.86 -1.23 -6.73
CA ARG A 8 -11.59 -2.50 -6.62
C ARG A 8 -11.35 -3.44 -7.79
N LYS A 9 -11.24 -2.92 -9.02
CA LYS A 9 -10.93 -3.73 -10.20
C LYS A 9 -9.58 -4.45 -10.13
N ARG A 10 -8.63 -3.89 -9.38
CA ARG A 10 -7.26 -4.39 -9.18
C ARG A 10 -7.06 -5.19 -7.88
N HIS A 11 -8.11 -5.36 -7.07
CA HIS A 11 -8.05 -6.09 -5.80
C HIS A 11 -9.27 -7.01 -5.71
N ARG A 12 -9.32 -8.00 -6.60
CA ARG A 12 -10.42 -8.98 -6.66
C ARG A 12 -10.18 -10.13 -5.68
N ASN A 13 -8.94 -10.43 -5.36
CA ASN A 13 -8.60 -11.45 -4.38
C ASN A 13 -8.91 -10.92 -2.96
N ALA A 14 -9.66 -11.70 -2.18
CA ALA A 14 -10.06 -11.32 -0.82
C ALA A 14 -8.85 -11.08 0.10
N THR A 15 -7.80 -11.90 0.00
CA THR A 15 -6.56 -11.74 0.76
C THR A 15 -5.87 -10.43 0.39
N SER A 16 -5.72 -10.14 -0.90
CA SER A 16 -5.14 -8.87 -1.38
C SER A 16 -5.92 -7.67 -0.87
N PHE A 17 -7.26 -7.72 -0.95
CA PHE A 17 -8.14 -6.68 -0.47
C PHE A 17 -7.96 -6.39 1.03
N TRP A 18 -7.95 -7.44 1.87
CA TRP A 18 -7.82 -7.27 3.32
C TRP A 18 -6.42 -6.80 3.73
N LEU A 19 -5.37 -7.30 3.08
CA LEU A 19 -4.00 -6.82 3.31
C LEU A 19 -3.88 -5.32 3.04
N HIS A 20 -4.53 -4.82 1.99
CA HIS A 20 -4.59 -3.38 1.72
C HIS A 20 -5.46 -2.61 2.71
N MET A 21 -6.59 -3.20 3.14
CA MET A 21 -7.48 -2.56 4.10
C MET A 21 -6.79 -2.33 5.46
N ILE A 22 -5.80 -3.15 5.81
CA ILE A 22 -4.95 -2.98 7.00
C ILE A 22 -3.74 -2.10 6.68
N GLY A 23 -3.06 -2.36 5.56
CA GLY A 23 -1.81 -1.69 5.21
C GLY A 23 -1.99 -0.19 4.92
N ILE A 24 -3.07 0.22 4.26
CA ILE A 24 -3.32 1.64 3.93
C ILE A 24 -3.51 2.48 5.21
N PRO A 25 -4.40 2.13 6.15
CA PRO A 25 -4.49 2.84 7.43
C PRO A 25 -3.21 2.80 8.25
N ALA A 26 -2.48 1.67 8.25
CA ALA A 26 -1.20 1.57 8.94
C ALA A 26 -0.19 2.62 8.45
N CYS A 27 -0.06 2.79 7.13
CA CYS A 27 0.87 3.76 6.53
C CYS A 27 0.42 5.21 6.67
N PHE A 28 -0.85 5.50 6.35
CA PHE A 28 -1.28 6.89 6.09
C PHE A 28 -2.08 7.51 7.23
N LEU A 29 -2.48 6.72 8.22
CA LEU A 29 -3.19 7.23 9.41
C LEU A 29 -2.40 6.92 10.68
N ILE A 30 -2.13 5.65 10.95
CA ILE A 30 -1.54 5.21 12.23
C ILE A 30 -0.09 5.70 12.34
N ALA A 31 0.75 5.48 11.32
CA ALA A 31 2.15 5.90 11.38
C ALA A 31 2.31 7.43 11.61
N PRO A 32 1.65 8.33 10.87
CA PRO A 32 1.71 9.77 11.14
C PRO A 32 1.27 10.16 12.55
N VAL A 33 0.17 9.56 13.06
CA VAL A 33 -0.31 9.79 14.42
C VAL A 33 0.76 9.40 15.44
N LEU A 34 1.39 8.23 15.28
CA LEU A 34 2.44 7.78 16.17
C LEU A 34 3.69 8.67 16.11
N LEU A 35 4.03 9.21 14.95
CA LEU A 35 5.13 10.17 14.82
C LEU A 35 4.83 11.48 15.56
N ILE A 36 3.60 12.00 15.46
CA ILE A 36 3.15 13.20 16.22
C ILE A 36 3.23 12.95 17.74
N LEU A 37 2.84 11.75 18.17
CA LEU A 37 2.94 11.31 19.57
C LEU A 37 4.39 10.96 20.00
N ARG A 38 5.39 11.22 19.14
CA ARG A 38 6.82 10.93 19.37
C ARG A 38 7.14 9.45 19.61
N MET A 39 6.27 8.55 19.14
CA MET A 39 6.47 7.10 19.15
C MET A 39 7.18 6.64 17.87
N TRP A 40 8.35 7.21 17.60
CA TRP A 40 9.03 7.13 16.30
C TRP A 40 9.27 5.70 15.81
N TRP A 41 9.77 4.81 16.68
CA TRP A 41 10.05 3.42 16.31
C TRP A 41 8.79 2.66 15.90
N VAL A 42 7.68 2.86 16.63
CA VAL A 42 6.41 2.20 16.32
C VAL A 42 5.79 2.80 15.06
N GLY A 43 5.89 4.13 14.88
CA GLY A 43 5.44 4.81 13.67
C GLY A 43 6.17 4.32 12.43
N ILE A 44 7.50 4.21 12.49
CA ILE A 44 8.33 3.66 11.40
C ILE A 44 7.96 2.19 11.12
N ALA A 45 7.80 1.37 12.16
CA ALA A 45 7.39 -0.03 12.00
C ALA A 45 6.02 -0.16 11.34
N MET A 46 5.05 0.69 11.71
CA MET A 46 3.71 0.71 11.08
C MET A 46 3.78 1.13 9.62
N PHE A 47 4.63 2.10 9.28
CA PHE A 47 4.81 2.53 7.90
C PHE A 47 5.45 1.43 7.03
N ILE A 48 6.56 0.84 7.48
CA ILE A 48 7.25 -0.22 6.74
C ILE A 48 6.38 -1.48 6.66
N GLY A 49 5.80 -1.89 7.78
CA GLY A 49 4.91 -3.05 7.85
C GLY A 49 3.65 -2.87 7.00
N GLY A 50 3.03 -1.68 7.04
CA GLY A 50 1.89 -1.35 6.20
C GLY A 50 2.20 -1.41 4.70
N TYR A 51 3.40 -0.96 4.29
CA TYR A 51 3.86 -1.08 2.91
C TYR A 51 4.12 -2.54 2.52
N ALA A 52 4.75 -3.31 3.41
CA ALA A 52 4.98 -4.73 3.18
C ALA A 52 3.66 -5.50 2.96
N LEU A 53 2.63 -5.24 3.77
CA LEU A 53 1.30 -5.84 3.60
C LEU A 53 0.69 -5.50 2.23
N GLN A 54 0.78 -4.24 1.79
CA GLN A 54 0.27 -3.81 0.49
C GLN A 54 1.02 -4.51 -0.67
N PHE A 55 2.35 -4.58 -0.61
CA PHE A 55 3.13 -5.28 -1.64
C PHE A 55 2.84 -6.79 -1.64
N ILE A 56 2.70 -7.42 -0.48
CA ILE A 56 2.27 -8.83 -0.40
C ILE A 56 0.88 -9.00 -1.02
N GLY A 57 -0.06 -8.08 -0.76
CA GLY A 57 -1.38 -8.09 -1.39
C GLY A 57 -1.30 -8.06 -2.92
N HIS A 58 -0.46 -7.18 -3.46
CA HIS A 58 -0.20 -7.09 -4.90
C HIS A 58 0.46 -8.35 -5.48
N LEU A 59 1.40 -8.97 -4.73
CA LEU A 59 1.99 -10.25 -5.09
C LEU A 59 0.94 -11.37 -5.15
N VAL A 60 0.05 -11.46 -4.15
CA VAL A 60 -1.05 -12.44 -4.10
C VAL A 60 -2.06 -12.21 -5.23
N GLU A 61 -2.35 -10.96 -5.57
CA GLU A 61 -3.21 -10.60 -6.70
C GLU A 61 -2.55 -10.85 -8.07
N GLY A 62 -1.22 -10.97 -8.12
CA GLY A 62 -0.46 -11.14 -9.36
C GLY A 62 -0.38 -9.86 -10.20
N ASN A 63 -0.51 -8.68 -9.59
CA ASN A 63 -0.38 -7.40 -10.27
C ASN A 63 0.64 -6.49 -9.61
N ARG A 64 1.01 -5.40 -10.30
CA ARG A 64 2.02 -4.46 -9.82
C ARG A 64 1.40 -3.42 -8.90
N SER A 65 2.16 -2.90 -7.95
CA SER A 65 1.69 -1.79 -7.11
C SER A 65 1.62 -0.47 -7.89
N GLY A 66 0.90 0.51 -7.34
CA GLY A 66 0.88 1.86 -7.91
C GLY A 66 2.26 2.50 -7.92
N GLU A 67 3.02 2.32 -6.83
CA GLU A 67 4.39 2.80 -6.65
C GLU A 67 5.33 2.18 -7.68
N GLU A 68 5.25 0.86 -7.89
CA GLU A 68 6.09 0.18 -8.88
C GLU A 68 5.80 0.70 -10.29
N VAL A 69 4.51 0.87 -10.64
CA VAL A 69 4.10 1.42 -11.94
C VAL A 69 4.60 2.85 -12.11
N TYR A 70 4.54 3.68 -11.05
CA TYR A 70 5.03 5.04 -11.09
C TYR A 70 6.55 5.10 -11.24
N LEU A 71 7.29 4.32 -10.45
CA LEU A 71 8.75 4.22 -10.54
C LEU A 71 9.21 3.75 -11.91
N ARG A 72 8.56 2.74 -12.50
CA ARG A 72 8.88 2.28 -13.88
C ARG A 72 8.66 3.37 -14.91
N LYS A 73 7.60 4.16 -14.77
CA LYS A 73 7.35 5.31 -15.65
C LYS A 73 8.44 6.37 -15.53
N LEU A 74 8.87 6.69 -14.31
CA LEU A 74 9.98 7.62 -14.07
C LEU A 74 11.30 7.11 -14.67
N LEU A 75 11.54 5.80 -14.58
CA LEU A 75 12.73 5.14 -15.15
C LEU A 75 12.63 4.89 -16.66
N GLY A 76 11.62 5.44 -17.34
CA GLY A 76 11.45 5.29 -18.79
C GLY A 76 11.09 3.88 -19.28
N LYS A 77 10.81 2.94 -18.37
CA LYS A 77 10.41 1.57 -18.73
C LYS A 77 8.93 1.56 -19.09
N LYS A 78 8.62 1.40 -20.38
CA LYS A 78 7.25 1.14 -20.86
C LYS A 78 6.90 -0.33 -20.66
N ARG A 79 5.87 -0.57 -19.85
CA ARG A 79 5.26 -1.86 -19.46
C ARG A 79 6.04 -2.62 -18.41
#